data_AF-A0A2E6LR84-F1
#
_entry.id   AF-A0A2E6LR84-F1
#
_cell.length_a   1.000
_cell.length_b   1.000
_cell.length_c   1.000
_cell.angle_alpha   90.00
_cell.angle_beta   90.00
_cell.angle_gamma   90.00
#
_symmetry.space_group_name_H-M   'P 1'
#
loop_
_entity.id
_entity.type
_entity.pdbx_description
1 polymer ?
#
loop_
_entity_poly.entity_id
_entity_poly.type
_entity_poly.pdbx_seq_one_letter_code
_entity_poly.pdbx_strand_id
1 'polypeptide(L)'
;MMKLTSYSRADLTGDLIAGVVTATLLIPQAMAYSQLAGLPPEIGLYASMAPPVLYALVGSSRTMAVGPVAVASLMLAAALGARWTPGSPEYLAGAVVVAGLVGVFLLVMGLARLGVVANFLSHPVLSGFTNAAALVILVSQLPPLLGISVPRGSIDQVVAALAGGLDRMHGATALLGLLAAALLLGVSRLGSRGLQALGVAAARADVAVRAFPLALVAGATAAVAAGLAGQGVAVVGEIPRGLPSVALPPLDPDLWQDLAGPAAAIALVSFVESLSIARVLGARRRQKVVADRELLGLGLANTGAALTGASPVCGGFSRSVVNFEAGARTQLAGVVTAVMIGLTALLLTPLFHDLPVAVLAAIVVVSVTTLFDLHTLRLCWRYNRADALALTATFAAVLAEGVEAGILVGVVLSAMLFLWRTSRPHTAVVGRVGDTEHFRNVARHAVTTYPGLLAMRIDESLYYANAQALEDLLLSAVADCERVRHVVLICSAVNFIDTSALETLENLVDELRDGGVTLHLAEVKGPVMDGLEKVSLLERMRPGRVFLSTHEAVQALAEPGDP
;
A
#
# COMPACT_ATOMS: atom_id res chain seq x y z
N MET A 1 -18.46 -13.37 1.25
CA MET A 1 -19.76 -13.44 0.54
C MET A 1 -20.85 -13.09 1.54
N MET A 2 -21.73 -12.17 1.16
CA MET A 2 -22.85 -11.72 1.98
C MET A 2 -23.69 -12.95 2.37
N LYS A 3 -23.68 -13.34 3.65
CA LYS A 3 -24.65 -14.31 4.14
C LYS A 3 -25.99 -13.57 4.21
N LEU A 4 -26.73 -13.58 3.10
CA LEU A 4 -28.09 -13.01 3.00
C LEU A 4 -29.00 -13.52 4.12
N THR A 5 -28.71 -14.71 4.65
CA THR A 5 -29.42 -15.34 5.77
C THR A 5 -29.23 -14.65 7.13
N SER A 6 -28.25 -13.75 7.28
CA SER A 6 -27.99 -13.01 8.52
C SER A 6 -28.16 -11.50 8.35
N TYR A 7 -28.83 -11.04 7.29
CA TYR A 7 -28.99 -9.61 6.99
C TYR A 7 -30.20 -9.02 7.74
N SER A 8 -29.95 -8.07 8.64
CA SER A 8 -30.96 -7.44 9.49
C SER A 8 -31.43 -6.09 8.92
N ARG A 9 -32.58 -5.60 9.38
CA ARG A 9 -33.05 -4.23 9.05
C ARG A 9 -32.07 -3.14 9.48
N ALA A 10 -31.35 -3.37 10.59
CA ALA A 10 -30.33 -2.44 11.05
C ALA A 10 -29.11 -2.38 10.10
N ASP A 11 -28.82 -3.49 9.41
CA ASP A 11 -27.77 -3.50 8.38
C ASP A 11 -28.20 -2.70 7.15
N LEU A 12 -29.46 -2.85 6.72
CA LEU A 12 -30.01 -2.07 5.62
C LEU A 12 -29.96 -0.57 5.89
N THR A 13 -30.41 -0.13 7.06
CA THR A 13 -30.37 1.30 7.41
C THR A 13 -28.94 1.83 7.46
N GLY A 14 -28.00 1.06 8.03
CA GLY A 14 -26.58 1.43 8.06
C GLY A 14 -25.97 1.55 6.66
N ASP A 15 -26.22 0.58 5.80
CA ASP A 15 -25.71 0.57 4.42
C ASP A 15 -26.33 1.68 3.56
N LEU A 16 -27.61 2.00 3.75
CA LEU A 16 -28.30 3.08 3.03
C LEU A 16 -27.73 4.45 3.40
N ILE A 17 -27.61 4.73 4.71
CA ILE A 17 -27.04 5.99 5.20
C ILE A 17 -25.59 6.13 4.73
N ALA A 18 -24.80 5.07 4.91
CA ALA A 18 -23.39 5.09 4.52
C ALA A 18 -23.21 5.25 3.01
N GLY A 19 -24.05 4.62 2.19
CA GLY A 19 -24.03 4.78 0.74
C GLY A 19 -24.39 6.20 0.29
N VAL A 20 -25.41 6.82 0.89
CA VAL A 20 -25.77 8.23 0.60
C VAL A 20 -24.66 9.18 1.02
N VAL A 21 -24.11 9.03 2.22
CA VAL A 21 -22.99 9.86 2.73
C VAL A 21 -21.73 9.68 1.87
N THR A 22 -21.47 8.46 1.40
CA THR A 22 -20.34 8.19 0.52
C THR A 22 -20.56 8.81 -0.86
N ALA A 23 -21.79 8.76 -1.40
CA ALA A 23 -22.11 9.39 -2.68
C ALA A 23 -21.92 10.91 -2.66
N THR A 24 -22.34 11.60 -1.60
CA THR A 24 -22.17 13.06 -1.50
C THR A 24 -20.70 13.49 -1.51
N LEU A 25 -19.83 12.67 -0.91
CA LEU A 25 -18.38 12.89 -0.96
C LEU A 25 -17.78 12.50 -2.32
N LEU A 26 -18.24 11.39 -2.90
CA LEU A 26 -17.67 10.79 -4.10
C LEU A 26 -18.00 11.58 -5.36
N ILE A 27 -19.19 12.17 -5.50
CA ILE A 27 -19.58 12.95 -6.69
C ILE A 27 -18.53 14.03 -7.03
N PRO A 28 -18.21 14.98 -6.14
CA PRO A 28 -17.26 16.03 -6.49
C PRO A 28 -15.81 15.51 -6.53
N GLN A 29 -15.45 14.54 -5.70
CA GLN A 29 -14.12 13.93 -5.76
C GLN A 29 -13.87 13.18 -7.07
N ALA A 30 -14.86 12.47 -7.60
CA ALA A 30 -14.73 11.71 -8.82
C ALA A 30 -14.55 12.61 -10.04
N MET A 31 -15.30 13.72 -10.11
CA MET A 31 -15.10 14.76 -11.13
C MET A 31 -13.72 15.43 -11.01
N ALA A 32 -13.25 15.66 -9.78
CA ALA A 32 -11.94 16.25 -9.56
C ALA A 32 -10.79 15.30 -9.96
N TYR A 33 -10.91 14.01 -9.65
CA TYR A 33 -9.90 13.00 -9.98
C TYR A 33 -9.87 12.64 -11.47
N SER A 34 -11.01 12.64 -12.16
CA SER A 34 -11.01 12.53 -13.63
C SER A 34 -10.29 13.71 -14.28
N GLN A 35 -10.51 14.95 -13.81
CA GLN A 35 -9.76 16.10 -14.30
C GLN A 35 -8.27 16.04 -13.97
N LEU A 36 -7.90 15.54 -12.78
CA LEU A 36 -6.51 15.24 -12.43
C LEU A 36 -5.89 14.21 -13.39
N ALA A 37 -6.68 13.20 -13.81
CA ALA A 37 -6.31 12.23 -14.84
C ALA A 37 -6.32 12.80 -16.27
N GLY A 38 -6.68 14.06 -16.46
CA GLY A 38 -6.82 14.69 -17.77
C GLY A 38 -8.01 14.21 -18.59
N LEU A 39 -9.02 13.66 -17.92
CA LEU A 39 -10.25 13.14 -18.50
C LEU A 39 -11.44 14.08 -18.23
N PRO A 40 -12.48 14.02 -19.08
CA PRO A 40 -13.76 14.67 -18.81
C PRO A 40 -14.36 14.25 -17.45
N PRO A 41 -15.02 15.17 -16.73
CA PRO A 41 -15.57 14.93 -15.39
C PRO A 41 -16.54 13.74 -15.30
N GLU A 42 -17.34 13.50 -16.34
CA GLU A 42 -18.32 12.41 -16.42
C GLU A 42 -17.66 11.04 -16.29
N ILE A 43 -16.42 10.89 -16.77
CA ILE A 43 -15.68 9.64 -16.66
C ILE A 43 -15.44 9.27 -15.19
N GLY A 44 -15.27 10.27 -14.32
CA GLY A 44 -15.21 10.04 -12.88
C GLY A 44 -16.53 9.51 -12.30
N LEU A 45 -17.65 10.05 -12.76
CA LEU A 45 -18.97 9.56 -12.35
C LEU A 45 -19.18 8.12 -12.83
N TYR A 46 -18.83 7.81 -14.08
CA TYR A 46 -18.94 6.47 -14.65
C TYR A 46 -18.05 5.46 -13.92
N ALA A 47 -16.83 5.85 -13.55
CA ALA A 47 -15.90 5.06 -12.71
C ALA A 47 -16.49 4.73 -11.32
N SER A 48 -17.53 5.44 -10.90
CA SER A 48 -18.18 5.28 -9.60
C SER A 48 -19.53 4.56 -9.67
N MET A 49 -19.87 3.96 -10.82
CA MET A 49 -21.16 3.28 -11.05
C MET A 49 -21.04 1.76 -11.15
N ALA A 50 -20.60 1.22 -12.29
CA ALA A 50 -20.43 -0.22 -12.46
C ALA A 50 -19.35 -0.83 -11.54
N PRO A 51 -18.20 -0.17 -11.30
CA PRO A 51 -17.12 -0.81 -10.54
C PRO A 51 -17.46 -1.15 -9.08
N PRO A 52 -18.10 -0.29 -8.27
CA PRO A 52 -18.53 -0.65 -6.91
C PRO A 52 -19.51 -1.83 -6.86
N VAL A 53 -20.39 -1.93 -7.86
CA VAL A 53 -21.36 -3.03 -7.98
C VAL A 53 -20.64 -4.35 -8.26
N LEU A 54 -19.70 -4.37 -9.21
CA LEU A 54 -18.93 -5.57 -9.53
C LEU A 54 -17.98 -5.98 -8.38
N TYR A 55 -17.37 -5.01 -7.71
CA TYR A 55 -16.57 -5.27 -6.51
C TYR A 55 -17.41 -5.97 -5.42
N ALA A 56 -18.65 -5.52 -5.20
CA ALA A 56 -19.53 -6.06 -4.16
C ALA A 56 -19.82 -7.57 -4.32
N LEU A 57 -19.71 -8.12 -5.54
CA LEU A 57 -19.96 -9.53 -5.82
C LEU A 57 -18.89 -10.46 -5.21
N VAL A 58 -17.60 -10.07 -5.31
CA VAL A 58 -16.47 -10.96 -4.98
C VAL A 58 -15.60 -10.44 -3.84
N GLY A 59 -15.47 -9.12 -3.71
CA GLY A 59 -14.65 -8.43 -2.71
C GLY A 59 -14.93 -8.92 -1.29
N SER A 60 -13.88 -9.05 -0.49
CA SER A 60 -13.99 -9.56 0.88
C SER A 60 -14.28 -8.45 1.88
N SER A 61 -13.78 -7.23 1.67
CA SER A 61 -14.02 -6.07 2.53
C SER A 61 -15.47 -5.63 2.49
N ARG A 62 -16.04 -5.29 3.66
CA ARG A 62 -17.45 -4.87 3.79
C ARG A 62 -17.65 -3.37 3.62
N THR A 63 -16.62 -2.57 3.87
CA THR A 63 -16.73 -1.10 3.94
C THR A 63 -15.84 -0.40 2.92
N MET A 64 -15.19 -1.14 2.03
CA MET A 64 -14.38 -0.58 0.95
C MET A 64 -15.24 0.27 0.03
N ALA A 65 -14.87 1.54 -0.14
CA ALA A 65 -15.47 2.44 -1.11
C ALA A 65 -14.59 2.48 -2.36
N VAL A 66 -14.99 1.74 -3.39
CA VAL A 66 -14.31 1.66 -4.69
C VAL A 66 -14.69 2.86 -5.56
N GLY A 67 -13.73 3.43 -6.28
CA GLY A 67 -13.94 4.51 -7.23
C GLY A 67 -12.60 5.09 -7.72
N PRO A 68 -12.60 6.20 -8.48
CA PRO A 68 -11.36 6.85 -8.91
C PRO A 68 -10.59 7.40 -7.70
N VAL A 69 -9.26 7.27 -7.70
CA VAL A 69 -8.39 7.76 -6.63
C VAL A 69 -7.29 8.65 -7.22
N ALA A 70 -6.84 9.64 -6.45
CA ALA A 70 -5.89 10.66 -6.90
C ALA A 70 -4.58 10.07 -7.43
N VAL A 71 -4.02 9.08 -6.74
CA VAL A 71 -2.75 8.44 -7.11
C VAL A 71 -2.88 7.70 -8.45
N ALA A 72 -3.89 6.85 -8.60
CA ALA A 72 -4.16 6.15 -9.86
C ALA A 72 -4.46 7.12 -11.02
N SER A 73 -5.13 8.24 -10.71
CA SER A 73 -5.43 9.30 -11.69
C SER A 73 -4.16 9.99 -12.18
N LEU A 74 -3.22 10.30 -11.28
CA LEU A 74 -1.92 10.87 -11.63
C LEU A 74 -1.07 9.89 -12.45
N MET A 75 -1.05 8.61 -12.06
CA MET A 75 -0.35 7.56 -12.81
C MET A 75 -0.90 7.41 -14.23
N LEU A 76 -2.23 7.44 -14.37
CA LEU A 76 -2.88 7.41 -15.66
C LEU A 76 -2.52 8.63 -16.50
N ALA A 77 -2.55 9.82 -15.90
CA ALA A 77 -2.19 11.05 -16.58
C ALA A 77 -0.75 11.02 -17.11
N ALA A 78 0.18 10.53 -16.31
CA ALA A 78 1.58 10.38 -16.70
C ALA A 78 1.77 9.36 -17.83
N ALA A 79 1.10 8.20 -17.74
CA ALA A 79 1.19 7.15 -18.75
C ALA A 79 0.66 7.59 -20.13
N LEU A 80 -0.49 8.29 -20.15
CA LEU A 80 -1.13 8.72 -21.39
C LEU A 80 -0.56 10.03 -21.94
N GLY A 81 -0.18 10.95 -21.04
CA GLY A 81 0.31 12.29 -21.39
C GLY A 81 1.65 12.30 -22.11
N ALA A 82 2.42 11.21 -22.05
CA ALA A 82 3.65 11.05 -22.80
C ALA A 82 3.43 10.98 -24.32
N ARG A 83 2.22 10.60 -24.78
CA ARG A 83 1.94 10.31 -26.19
C ARG A 83 0.72 11.02 -26.75
N TRP A 84 -0.30 11.25 -25.93
CA TRP A 84 -1.56 11.83 -26.38
C TRP A 84 -1.90 13.11 -25.61
N THR A 85 -2.56 14.02 -26.30
CA THR A 85 -3.07 15.25 -25.70
C THR A 85 -4.30 14.93 -24.82
N PRO A 86 -4.35 15.40 -23.57
CA PRO A 86 -5.50 15.18 -22.70
C PRO A 86 -6.83 15.59 -23.34
N GLY A 87 -7.85 14.77 -23.19
CA GLY A 87 -9.18 14.99 -23.78
C GLY A 87 -9.33 14.60 -25.26
N SER A 88 -8.24 14.23 -25.95
CA SER A 88 -8.35 13.65 -27.30
C SER A 88 -9.03 12.27 -27.28
N PRO A 89 -9.71 11.85 -28.37
CA PRO A 89 -10.32 10.51 -28.46
C PRO A 89 -9.34 9.38 -28.15
N GLU A 90 -8.09 9.49 -28.59
CA GLU A 90 -7.02 8.53 -28.36
C GLU A 90 -6.63 8.46 -26.88
N TYR A 91 -6.61 9.61 -26.19
CA TYR A 91 -6.37 9.67 -24.75
C TYR A 91 -7.49 8.99 -23.96
N LEU A 92 -8.75 9.19 -24.35
CA LEU A 92 -9.90 8.52 -23.74
C LEU A 92 -9.87 7.01 -23.98
N ALA A 93 -9.58 6.60 -25.22
CA ALA A 93 -9.38 5.19 -25.58
C ALA A 93 -8.26 4.54 -24.74
N GLY A 94 -7.12 5.21 -24.61
CA GLY A 94 -6.01 4.77 -23.77
C GLY A 94 -6.43 4.60 -22.31
N ALA A 95 -7.20 5.53 -21.74
CA ALA A 95 -7.70 5.42 -20.36
C ALA A 95 -8.57 4.18 -20.12
N VAL A 96 -9.44 3.87 -21.09
CA VAL A 96 -10.29 2.68 -21.07
C VAL A 96 -9.47 1.39 -21.21
N VAL A 97 -8.46 1.39 -22.09
CA VAL A 97 -7.54 0.25 -22.24
C VAL A 97 -6.73 0.01 -20.96
N VAL A 98 -6.21 1.06 -20.32
CA VAL A 98 -5.51 0.92 -19.03
C VAL A 98 -6.46 0.33 -17.97
N ALA A 99 -7.71 0.78 -17.88
CA ALA A 99 -8.70 0.20 -16.97
C ALA A 99 -8.92 -1.29 -17.26
N GLY A 100 -9.00 -1.68 -18.53
CA GLY A 100 -9.12 -3.06 -18.96
C GLY A 100 -7.91 -3.92 -18.56
N LEU A 101 -6.70 -3.45 -18.87
CA LEU A 101 -5.44 -4.11 -18.51
C LEU A 101 -5.28 -4.25 -17.00
N VAL A 102 -5.57 -3.21 -16.22
CA VAL A 102 -5.58 -3.26 -14.75
C VAL A 102 -6.56 -4.35 -14.28
N GLY A 103 -7.76 -4.40 -14.86
CA GLY A 103 -8.75 -5.44 -14.59
C GLY A 103 -8.20 -6.84 -14.85
N VAL A 104 -7.61 -7.06 -16.03
CA VAL A 104 -7.01 -8.34 -16.43
C VAL A 104 -5.88 -8.75 -15.50
N PHE A 105 -4.91 -7.87 -15.21
CA PHE A 105 -3.80 -8.20 -14.31
C PHE A 105 -4.29 -8.60 -12.92
N LEU A 106 -5.22 -7.84 -12.34
CA LEU A 106 -5.79 -8.13 -11.03
C LEU A 106 -6.58 -9.46 -11.02
N LEU A 107 -7.33 -9.75 -12.08
CA LEU A 107 -8.04 -11.03 -12.23
C LEU A 107 -7.07 -12.21 -12.34
N VAL A 108 -6.05 -12.09 -13.19
CA VAL A 108 -5.02 -13.12 -13.38
C VAL A 108 -4.29 -13.38 -12.06
N MET A 109 -3.86 -12.33 -11.36
CA MET A 109 -3.23 -12.46 -10.05
C MET A 109 -4.17 -13.11 -9.02
N GLY A 110 -5.44 -12.72 -9.00
CA GLY A 110 -6.43 -13.28 -8.08
C GLY A 110 -6.71 -14.77 -8.34
N LEU A 111 -6.80 -15.18 -9.61
CA LEU A 111 -6.98 -16.58 -10.02
C LEU A 111 -5.74 -17.42 -9.71
N ALA A 112 -4.54 -16.86 -9.90
CA ALA A 112 -3.27 -17.49 -9.57
C ALA A 112 -2.93 -17.46 -8.06
N ARG A 113 -3.81 -16.89 -7.21
CA ARG A 113 -3.62 -16.74 -5.76
C ARG A 113 -2.35 -15.97 -5.38
N LEU A 114 -2.05 -14.94 -6.15
CA LEU A 114 -0.89 -14.07 -5.96
C LEU A 114 -1.16 -12.94 -4.94
N GLY A 115 -2.11 -13.10 -4.02
CA GLY A 115 -2.35 -12.14 -2.94
C GLY A 115 -1.15 -11.93 -2.00
N VAL A 116 -0.17 -12.84 -2.04
CA VAL A 116 1.13 -12.70 -1.37
C VAL A 116 1.98 -11.56 -1.92
N VAL A 117 1.75 -11.12 -3.16
CA VAL A 117 2.49 -10.02 -3.80
C VAL A 117 2.43 -8.73 -2.98
N ALA A 118 1.32 -8.50 -2.26
CA ALA A 118 1.20 -7.35 -1.37
C ALA A 118 2.20 -7.35 -0.19
N ASN A 119 2.80 -8.50 0.14
CA ASN A 119 3.80 -8.59 1.20
C ASN A 119 5.20 -8.14 0.72
N PHE A 120 5.41 -7.99 -0.58
CA PHE A 120 6.68 -7.51 -1.14
C PHE A 120 6.81 -5.98 -1.11
N LEU A 121 5.70 -5.24 -0.94
CA LEU A 121 5.75 -3.81 -0.67
C LEU A 121 5.75 -3.58 0.84
N SER A 122 6.91 -3.20 1.36
CA SER A 122 7.04 -2.84 2.77
C SER A 122 6.30 -1.53 3.08
N HIS A 123 5.84 -1.39 4.32
CA HIS A 123 5.17 -0.17 4.78
C HIS A 123 6.01 1.12 4.57
N PRO A 124 7.34 1.13 4.82
CA PRO A 124 8.18 2.29 4.54
C PRO A 124 8.20 2.69 3.06
N VAL A 125 8.25 1.72 2.14
CA VAL A 125 8.20 1.97 0.69
C VAL A 125 6.86 2.58 0.30
N LEU A 126 5.74 2.01 0.77
CA LEU A 126 4.41 2.56 0.51
C LEU A 126 4.25 3.98 1.05
N SER A 127 4.80 4.25 2.24
CA SER A 127 4.80 5.59 2.84
C SER A 127 5.64 6.58 2.04
N GLY A 128 6.84 6.19 1.59
CA GLY A 128 7.70 7.02 0.73
C GLY A 128 7.03 7.36 -0.60
N PHE A 129 6.44 6.35 -1.24
CA PHE A 129 5.64 6.50 -2.46
C PHE A 129 4.45 7.44 -2.25
N THR A 130 3.63 7.20 -1.21
CA THR A 130 2.42 7.97 -0.94
C THR A 130 2.74 9.44 -0.62
N ASN A 131 3.80 9.68 0.15
CA ASN A 131 4.27 11.04 0.46
C ASN A 131 4.72 11.79 -0.80
N ALA A 132 5.45 11.12 -1.71
CA ALA A 132 5.89 11.75 -2.96
C ALA A 132 4.72 12.00 -3.90
N ALA A 133 3.83 11.02 -4.09
CA ALA A 133 2.61 11.18 -4.88
C ALA A 133 1.73 12.31 -4.33
N ALA A 134 1.57 12.41 -3.02
CA ALA A 134 0.83 13.49 -2.38
C ALA A 134 1.43 14.87 -2.68
N LEU A 135 2.76 14.99 -2.66
CA LEU A 135 3.45 16.23 -3.02
C LEU A 135 3.28 16.58 -4.51
N VAL A 136 3.44 15.61 -5.42
CA VAL A 136 3.23 15.83 -6.86
C VAL A 136 1.80 16.28 -7.13
N ILE A 137 0.82 15.61 -6.52
CA ILE A 137 -0.58 16.00 -6.69
C ILE A 137 -0.79 17.42 -6.16
N LEU A 138 -0.30 17.75 -4.96
CA LEU A 138 -0.45 19.09 -4.39
C LEU A 138 0.10 20.18 -5.33
N VAL A 139 1.31 19.99 -5.85
CA VAL A 139 1.94 20.94 -6.80
C VAL A 139 1.14 21.03 -8.11
N SER A 140 0.67 19.89 -8.65
CA SER A 140 -0.15 19.86 -9.88
C SER A 140 -1.49 20.59 -9.75
N GLN A 141 -2.00 20.76 -8.54
CA GLN A 141 -3.28 21.43 -8.28
C GLN A 141 -3.13 22.93 -8.01
N LEU A 142 -1.92 23.44 -7.79
CA LEU A 142 -1.72 24.88 -7.61
C LEU A 142 -2.11 25.72 -8.86
N PRO A 143 -1.76 25.33 -10.11
CA PRO A 143 -2.17 26.09 -11.28
C PRO A 143 -3.70 26.24 -11.44
N PRO A 144 -4.53 25.17 -11.43
CA PRO A 144 -5.98 25.32 -11.55
C PRO A 144 -6.61 26.03 -10.33
N LEU A 145 -5.97 25.96 -9.14
CA LEU A 145 -6.42 26.70 -7.96
C LEU A 145 -6.24 28.22 -8.11
N LEU A 146 -5.16 28.64 -8.77
CA LEU A 146 -4.80 30.05 -9.01
C LEU A 146 -5.32 30.60 -10.35
N GLY A 147 -5.88 29.75 -11.20
CA GLY A 147 -6.30 30.12 -12.55
C GLY A 147 -5.14 30.37 -13.53
N ILE A 148 -4.00 29.70 -13.30
CA ILE A 148 -2.82 29.80 -14.18
C ILE A 148 -2.87 28.64 -15.18
N SER A 149 -2.75 28.94 -16.46
CA SER A 149 -2.61 27.92 -17.51
C SER A 149 -1.16 27.45 -17.56
N VAL A 150 -0.92 26.19 -17.19
CA VAL A 150 0.40 25.58 -17.19
C VAL A 150 0.34 24.28 -18.01
N PRO A 151 1.33 24.03 -18.88
CA PRO A 151 1.45 22.73 -19.54
C PRO A 151 1.47 21.62 -18.50
N ARG A 152 0.68 20.56 -18.70
CA ARG A 152 0.79 19.35 -17.86
C ARG A 152 2.11 18.67 -18.18
N GLY A 153 2.89 18.37 -17.15
CA GLY A 153 4.23 17.81 -17.30
C GLY A 153 4.82 17.38 -15.97
N SER A 154 6.12 17.12 -15.97
CA SER A 154 6.88 16.75 -14.78
C SER A 154 6.86 17.87 -13.72
N ILE A 155 7.11 17.52 -12.47
CA ILE A 155 6.93 18.45 -11.34
C ILE A 155 7.81 19.70 -11.45
N ASP A 156 9.01 19.57 -11.99
CA ASP A 156 9.96 20.64 -12.29
C ASP A 156 9.39 21.64 -13.30
N GLN A 157 8.71 21.17 -14.35
CA GLN A 157 8.05 22.04 -15.32
C GLN A 157 6.90 22.83 -14.68
N VAL A 158 6.10 22.17 -13.85
CA VAL A 158 5.00 22.82 -13.12
C VAL A 158 5.55 23.86 -12.14
N VAL A 159 6.60 23.54 -11.39
CA VAL A 159 7.25 24.47 -10.45
C VAL A 159 7.86 25.67 -11.18
N ALA A 160 8.57 25.44 -12.28
CA ALA A 160 9.17 26.51 -13.08
C ALA A 160 8.09 27.43 -13.68
N ALA A 161 7.00 26.85 -14.19
CA ALA A 161 5.88 27.61 -14.73
C ALA A 161 5.11 28.37 -13.66
N LEU A 162 4.97 27.82 -12.45
CA LEU A 162 4.39 28.54 -11.31
C LEU A 162 5.29 29.73 -10.92
N ALA A 163 6.60 29.53 -10.82
CA ALA A 163 7.55 30.58 -10.44
C ALA A 163 7.54 31.76 -11.44
N GLY A 164 7.41 31.49 -12.74
CA GLY A 164 7.28 32.54 -13.77
C GLY A 164 5.85 33.02 -14.05
N GLY A 165 4.83 32.38 -13.47
CA GLY A 165 3.42 32.57 -13.81
C GLY A 165 2.58 33.31 -12.76
N LEU A 166 3.15 33.66 -11.60
CA LEU A 166 2.42 34.32 -10.52
C LEU A 166 1.80 35.66 -10.95
N ASP A 167 2.46 36.40 -11.85
CA ASP A 167 1.94 37.67 -12.39
C ASP A 167 0.73 37.48 -13.33
N ARG A 168 0.49 36.25 -13.82
CA ARG A 168 -0.62 35.89 -14.71
C ARG A 168 -1.78 35.22 -13.97
N MET A 169 -1.80 35.29 -12.64
CA MET A 169 -2.86 34.73 -11.82
C MET A 169 -4.21 35.39 -12.13
N HIS A 170 -5.26 34.57 -12.28
CA HIS A 170 -6.61 35.08 -12.44
C HIS A 170 -7.24 35.33 -11.06
N GLY A 171 -7.33 36.60 -10.64
CA GLY A 171 -7.68 36.99 -9.26
C GLY A 171 -9.00 36.41 -8.74
N ALA A 172 -10.06 36.41 -9.55
CA ALA A 172 -11.36 35.85 -9.17
C ALA A 172 -11.29 34.32 -8.96
N THR A 173 -10.55 33.62 -9.82
CA THR A 173 -10.35 32.17 -9.71
C THR A 173 -9.51 31.82 -8.48
N ALA A 174 -8.42 32.56 -8.26
CA ALA A 174 -7.56 32.39 -7.10
C ALA A 174 -8.30 32.64 -5.78
N LEU A 175 -9.07 33.71 -5.69
CA LEU A 175 -9.88 34.00 -4.50
C LEU A 175 -10.87 32.87 -4.22
N LEU A 176 -11.60 32.43 -5.25
CA LEU A 176 -12.56 31.34 -5.12
C LEU A 176 -11.90 30.02 -4.70
N GLY A 177 -10.80 29.64 -5.35
CA GLY A 177 -10.05 28.42 -5.06
C GLY A 177 -9.46 28.42 -3.65
N LEU A 178 -8.78 29.51 -3.26
CA LEU A 178 -8.19 29.65 -1.93
C LEU A 178 -9.26 29.69 -0.83
N LEU A 179 -10.38 30.39 -1.05
CA LEU A 179 -11.51 30.40 -0.12
C LEU A 179 -12.13 29.02 0.02
N ALA A 180 -12.35 28.30 -1.09
CA ALA A 180 -12.85 26.93 -1.09
C ALA A 180 -11.91 26.01 -0.29
N ALA A 181 -10.60 26.08 -0.53
CA ALA A 181 -9.60 25.30 0.19
C ALA A 181 -9.58 25.62 1.69
N ALA A 182 -9.62 26.92 2.05
CA ALA A 182 -9.65 27.37 3.43
C ALA A 182 -10.93 26.89 4.16
N LEU A 183 -12.09 26.98 3.52
CA LEU A 183 -13.36 26.50 4.06
C LEU A 183 -13.36 24.98 4.26
N LEU A 184 -12.91 24.22 3.26
CA LEU A 184 -12.78 22.76 3.36
C LEU A 184 -11.84 22.35 4.50
N LEU A 185 -10.69 23.00 4.64
CA LEU A 185 -9.74 22.75 5.73
C LEU A 185 -10.32 23.16 7.11
N GLY A 186 -10.98 24.31 7.19
CA GLY A 186 -11.62 24.78 8.41
C GLY A 186 -12.71 23.83 8.89
N VAL A 187 -13.61 23.43 7.99
CA VAL A 187 -14.73 22.52 8.29
C VAL A 187 -14.24 21.12 8.62
N SER A 188 -13.27 20.58 7.88
CA SER A 188 -12.71 19.25 8.17
C SER A 188 -11.99 19.16 9.51
N ARG A 189 -11.33 20.24 9.98
CA ARG A 189 -10.58 20.25 11.25
C ARG A 189 -11.42 20.66 12.45
N LEU A 190 -12.30 21.64 12.29
CA LEU A 190 -13.00 22.29 13.39
C LEU A 190 -14.53 22.16 13.31
N GLY A 191 -15.08 21.77 12.16
CA GLY A 191 -16.52 21.81 11.89
C GLY A 191 -17.34 20.98 12.88
N SER A 192 -16.95 19.74 13.16
CA SER A 192 -17.71 18.88 14.09
C SER A 192 -17.69 19.45 15.52
N ARG A 193 -16.52 19.95 15.98
CA ARG A 193 -16.41 20.58 17.31
C ARG A 193 -17.19 21.89 17.39
N GLY A 194 -17.14 22.71 16.35
CA GLY A 194 -17.85 24.00 16.30
C GLY A 194 -19.36 23.82 16.31
N LEU A 195 -19.89 22.90 15.50
CA LEU A 195 -21.32 22.56 15.49
C LEU A 195 -21.78 21.99 16.82
N GLN A 196 -20.97 21.13 17.45
CA GLN A 196 -21.26 20.61 18.80
C GLN A 196 -21.27 21.72 19.86
N ALA A 197 -20.34 22.68 19.78
CA ALA A 197 -20.32 23.85 20.66
C ALA A 197 -21.57 24.75 20.48
N LEU A 198 -22.15 24.76 19.27
CA LEU A 198 -23.42 25.43 18.95
C LEU A 198 -24.66 24.61 19.34
N GLY A 199 -24.50 23.47 20.02
CA GLY A 199 -25.60 22.62 20.51
C GLY A 199 -26.12 21.60 19.49
N VAL A 200 -25.46 21.43 18.34
CA VAL A 200 -25.84 20.40 17.35
C VAL A 200 -25.39 19.02 17.84
N ALA A 201 -26.29 18.04 17.81
CA ALA A 201 -25.96 16.65 18.16
C ALA A 201 -24.79 16.11 17.32
N ALA A 202 -23.85 15.41 17.96
CA ALA A 202 -22.61 14.93 17.33
C ALA A 202 -22.85 14.17 16.00
N ALA A 203 -23.84 13.28 15.96
CA ALA A 203 -24.18 12.54 14.74
C ALA A 203 -24.62 13.45 13.58
N ARG A 204 -25.37 14.52 13.86
CA ARG A 204 -25.79 15.49 12.84
C ARG A 204 -24.62 16.39 12.40
N ALA A 205 -23.76 16.76 13.34
CA ALA A 205 -22.55 17.52 13.07
C ALA A 205 -21.62 16.77 12.11
N ASP A 206 -21.40 15.47 12.34
CA ASP A 206 -20.53 14.65 11.49
C ASP A 206 -21.10 14.46 10.07
N VAL A 207 -22.41 14.25 9.94
CA VAL A 207 -23.07 14.17 8.62
C VAL A 207 -22.95 15.50 7.89
N ALA A 208 -23.16 16.63 8.58
CA ALA A 208 -23.05 17.96 7.98
C ALA A 208 -21.63 18.25 7.47
N VAL A 209 -20.60 17.93 8.26
CA VAL A 209 -19.18 18.07 7.86
C VAL A 209 -18.86 17.21 6.64
N ARG A 210 -19.38 15.97 6.58
CA ARG A 210 -19.13 15.05 5.45
C ARG A 210 -19.87 15.46 4.18
N ALA A 211 -21.04 16.08 4.30
CA ALA A 211 -21.80 16.61 3.17
C ALA A 211 -21.29 17.98 2.68
N PHE A 212 -20.43 18.64 3.46
CA PHE A 212 -19.94 19.99 3.15
C PHE A 212 -19.27 20.13 1.78
N PRO A 213 -18.44 19.19 1.26
CA PRO A 213 -17.88 19.31 -0.08
C PRO A 213 -18.94 19.45 -1.18
N LEU A 214 -20.05 18.72 -1.08
CA LEU A 214 -21.16 18.86 -2.03
C LEU A 214 -21.89 20.18 -1.87
N ALA A 215 -22.11 20.64 -0.63
CA ALA A 215 -22.71 21.94 -0.37
C ALA A 215 -21.85 23.11 -0.90
N LEU A 216 -20.53 23.00 -0.75
CA LEU A 216 -19.56 23.96 -1.30
C LEU A 216 -19.62 24.00 -2.82
N VAL A 217 -19.67 22.83 -3.47
CA VAL A 217 -19.81 22.71 -4.93
C VAL A 217 -21.11 23.36 -5.39
N ALA A 218 -22.24 23.08 -4.74
CA ALA A 218 -23.51 23.70 -5.07
C ALA A 218 -23.48 25.23 -4.89
N GLY A 219 -22.95 25.71 -3.76
CA GLY A 219 -22.85 27.14 -3.47
C GLY A 219 -21.92 27.89 -4.42
N ALA A 220 -20.77 27.32 -4.74
CA ALA A 220 -19.83 27.92 -5.69
C ALA A 220 -20.40 27.94 -7.11
N THR A 221 -21.08 26.87 -7.53
CA THR A 221 -21.74 26.82 -8.84
C THR A 221 -22.83 27.88 -8.95
N ALA A 222 -23.66 28.03 -7.92
CA ALA A 222 -24.69 29.07 -7.87
C ALA A 222 -24.09 30.48 -7.90
N ALA A 223 -23.00 30.72 -7.17
CA ALA A 223 -22.29 32.00 -7.20
C ALA A 223 -21.75 32.34 -8.59
N VAL A 224 -21.19 31.34 -9.30
CA VAL A 224 -20.65 31.54 -10.65
C VAL A 224 -21.75 31.76 -11.69
N ALA A 225 -22.83 30.98 -11.62
CA ALA A 225 -24.03 31.19 -12.44
C ALA A 225 -24.65 32.59 -12.24
N ALA A 226 -24.56 33.15 -11.02
CA ALA A 226 -25.11 34.47 -10.69
C ALA A 226 -24.28 35.66 -11.21
N GLY A 227 -23.09 35.44 -11.81
CA GLY A 227 -22.37 36.51 -12.49
C GLY A 227 -20.85 36.39 -12.57
N LEU A 228 -20.20 35.46 -11.84
CA LEU A 228 -18.74 35.28 -11.97
C LEU A 228 -18.34 34.54 -13.27
N ALA A 229 -19.25 33.83 -13.93
CA ALA A 229 -18.96 33.23 -15.24
C ALA A 229 -18.52 34.28 -16.27
N GLY A 230 -19.13 35.47 -16.24
CA GLY A 230 -18.76 36.60 -17.09
C GLY A 230 -17.40 37.23 -16.76
N GLN A 231 -16.75 36.82 -15.68
CA GLN A 231 -15.41 37.29 -15.28
C GLN A 231 -14.28 36.37 -15.75
N GLY A 232 -14.56 35.37 -16.61
CA GLY A 232 -13.52 34.50 -17.17
C GLY A 232 -13.05 33.37 -16.22
N VAL A 233 -13.82 33.07 -15.17
CA VAL A 233 -13.55 31.93 -14.29
C VAL A 233 -13.73 30.63 -15.09
N ALA A 234 -12.70 29.78 -15.12
CA ALA A 234 -12.77 28.48 -15.75
C ALA A 234 -13.80 27.57 -15.05
N VAL A 235 -14.78 27.11 -15.82
CA VAL A 235 -15.83 26.19 -15.38
C VAL A 235 -15.69 24.83 -16.05
N VAL A 236 -16.36 23.83 -15.49
CA VAL A 236 -16.38 22.46 -16.00
C VAL A 236 -17.02 22.36 -17.39
N GLY A 237 -18.08 23.13 -17.64
CA GLY A 237 -18.78 23.13 -18.93
C GLY A 237 -19.79 21.99 -19.06
N GLU A 238 -20.17 21.67 -20.30
CA GLU A 238 -21.20 20.65 -20.55
C GLU A 238 -20.78 19.26 -20.09
N ILE A 239 -21.63 18.64 -19.27
CA ILE A 239 -21.50 17.24 -18.85
C ILE A 239 -22.64 16.45 -19.51
N PRO A 240 -22.34 15.41 -20.31
CA PRO A 240 -23.36 14.60 -20.95
C PRO A 240 -24.36 14.02 -19.94
N ARG A 241 -25.66 14.21 -20.21
CA ARG A 241 -26.71 13.54 -19.46
C ARG A 241 -26.82 12.09 -19.94
N GLY A 242 -26.80 11.15 -19.01
CA GLY A 242 -27.03 9.75 -19.35
C GLY A 242 -26.26 8.77 -18.49
N LEU A 243 -26.60 7.50 -18.67
CA LEU A 243 -25.80 6.39 -18.19
C LEU A 243 -24.67 6.11 -19.20
N PRO A 244 -23.52 5.59 -18.75
CA PRO A 244 -22.46 5.20 -19.68
C PRO A 244 -22.96 4.12 -20.64
N SER A 245 -22.59 4.24 -21.91
CA SER A 245 -22.79 3.16 -22.89
C SER A 245 -21.86 2.00 -22.57
N VAL A 246 -22.36 0.77 -22.71
CA VAL A 246 -21.51 -0.42 -22.59
C VAL A 246 -20.81 -0.64 -23.92
N ALA A 247 -19.48 -0.59 -23.92
CA ALA A 247 -18.65 -0.82 -25.09
C ALA A 247 -17.39 -1.62 -24.71
N LEU A 248 -16.88 -2.40 -25.64
CA LEU A 248 -15.57 -3.03 -25.45
C LEU A 248 -14.46 -1.99 -25.64
N PRO A 249 -13.37 -2.08 -24.85
CA PRO A 249 -12.17 -1.28 -25.12
C PRO A 249 -11.66 -1.53 -26.54
N PRO A 250 -11.02 -0.53 -27.18
CA PRO A 250 -10.38 -0.73 -28.48
C PRO A 250 -9.40 -1.92 -28.43
N LEU A 251 -9.55 -2.86 -29.36
CA LEU A 251 -8.74 -4.09 -29.45
C LEU A 251 -7.52 -3.89 -30.38
N ASP A 252 -6.78 -2.82 -30.15
CA ASP A 252 -5.53 -2.51 -30.87
C ASP A 252 -4.33 -3.15 -30.14
N PRO A 253 -3.67 -4.17 -30.71
CA PRO A 253 -2.56 -4.86 -30.04
C PRO A 253 -1.41 -3.94 -29.63
N ASP A 254 -1.09 -2.95 -30.45
CA ASP A 254 0.04 -2.04 -30.20
C ASP A 254 -0.26 -1.15 -28.99
N LEU A 255 -1.49 -0.65 -28.91
CA LEU A 255 -1.97 0.14 -27.77
C LEU A 255 -1.95 -0.69 -26.46
N TRP A 256 -2.36 -1.95 -26.52
CA TRP A 256 -2.36 -2.84 -25.35
C TRP A 256 -0.94 -3.18 -24.89
N GLN A 257 -0.01 -3.40 -25.83
CA GLN A 257 1.39 -3.69 -25.51
C GLN A 257 2.08 -2.46 -24.89
N ASP A 258 1.89 -1.28 -25.47
CA ASP A 258 2.49 -0.04 -24.98
C ASP A 258 2.00 0.32 -23.56
N LEU A 259 0.73 0.03 -23.26
CA LEU A 259 0.11 0.35 -21.97
C LEU A 259 0.23 -0.76 -20.92
N ALA A 260 0.76 -1.93 -21.27
CA ALA A 260 0.86 -3.08 -20.37
C ALA A 260 1.72 -2.78 -19.13
N GLY A 261 2.90 -2.17 -19.31
CA GLY A 261 3.81 -1.80 -18.21
C GLY A 261 3.17 -0.83 -17.22
N PRO A 262 2.70 0.36 -17.67
CA PRO A 262 2.01 1.31 -16.81
C PRO A 262 0.76 0.73 -16.13
N ALA A 263 -0.03 -0.08 -16.84
CA ALA A 263 -1.21 -0.72 -16.27
C ALA A 263 -0.85 -1.75 -15.18
N ALA A 264 0.25 -2.50 -15.33
CA ALA A 264 0.73 -3.41 -14.29
C ALA A 264 1.14 -2.66 -13.01
N ALA A 265 1.82 -1.51 -13.15
CA ALA A 265 2.16 -0.65 -12.03
C ALA A 265 0.90 -0.09 -11.33
N ILE A 266 -0.08 0.41 -12.10
CA ILE A 266 -1.36 0.90 -11.57
C ILE A 266 -2.11 -0.23 -10.84
N ALA A 267 -2.11 -1.45 -11.40
CA ALA A 267 -2.75 -2.62 -10.78
C ALA A 267 -2.11 -2.96 -9.43
N LEU A 268 -0.77 -3.01 -9.36
CA LEU A 268 -0.04 -3.32 -8.13
C LEU A 268 -0.32 -2.28 -7.03
N VAL A 269 -0.22 -0.99 -7.35
CA VAL A 269 -0.52 0.10 -6.41
C VAL A 269 -1.96 0.05 -5.95
N SER A 270 -2.89 -0.05 -6.90
CA SER A 270 -4.33 -0.11 -6.62
C SER A 270 -4.67 -1.26 -5.68
N PHE A 271 -4.06 -2.42 -5.87
CA PHE A 271 -4.23 -3.57 -5.00
C PHE A 271 -3.63 -3.35 -3.61
N VAL A 272 -2.37 -2.91 -3.52
CA VAL A 272 -1.67 -2.72 -2.24
C VAL A 272 -2.34 -1.65 -1.39
N GLU A 273 -2.75 -0.53 -1.99
CA GLU A 273 -3.48 0.55 -1.31
C GLU A 273 -4.84 0.03 -0.79
N SER A 274 -5.63 -0.60 -1.66
CA SER A 274 -6.94 -1.14 -1.30
C SER A 274 -6.84 -2.20 -0.20
N LEU A 275 -5.90 -3.13 -0.31
CA LEU A 275 -5.70 -4.20 0.67
C LEU A 275 -5.28 -3.65 2.03
N SER A 276 -4.41 -2.63 2.05
CA SER A 276 -3.98 -1.98 3.28
C SER A 276 -5.16 -1.33 4.01
N ILE A 277 -5.99 -0.58 3.28
CA ILE A 277 -7.23 0.02 3.82
C ILE A 277 -8.18 -1.07 4.32
N ALA A 278 -8.39 -2.11 3.51
CA ALA A 278 -9.28 -3.21 3.86
C ALA A 278 -8.82 -3.91 5.15
N ARG A 279 -7.52 -4.20 5.30
CA ARG A 279 -6.95 -4.82 6.51
C ARG A 279 -7.13 -3.94 7.74
N VAL A 280 -6.87 -2.64 7.63
CA VAL A 280 -7.04 -1.68 8.74
C VAL A 280 -8.50 -1.60 9.20
N LEU A 281 -9.44 -1.40 8.27
CA LEU A 281 -10.87 -1.32 8.60
C LEU A 281 -11.44 -2.67 9.05
N GLY A 282 -10.98 -3.76 8.43
CA GLY A 282 -11.34 -5.12 8.78
C GLY A 282 -10.91 -5.47 10.21
N ALA A 283 -9.70 -5.10 10.62
CA ALA A 283 -9.20 -5.30 11.97
C ALA A 283 -10.09 -4.61 13.03
N ARG A 284 -10.54 -3.36 12.76
CA ARG A 284 -11.46 -2.63 13.65
C ARG A 284 -12.80 -3.33 13.84
N ARG A 285 -13.26 -4.13 12.86
CA ARG A 285 -14.50 -4.93 12.93
C ARG A 285 -14.27 -6.43 13.14
N ARG A 286 -13.04 -6.86 13.46
CA ARG A 286 -12.65 -8.27 13.56
C ARG A 286 -13.08 -9.10 12.34
N GLN A 287 -13.03 -8.48 11.17
CA GLN A 287 -13.35 -9.08 9.89
C GLN A 287 -12.07 -9.61 9.22
N LYS A 288 -12.10 -10.87 8.80
CA LYS A 288 -11.04 -11.44 7.95
C LYS A 288 -11.16 -10.86 6.53
N VAL A 289 -10.10 -10.21 6.08
CA VAL A 289 -9.91 -9.78 4.69
C VAL A 289 -9.04 -10.81 3.98
N VAL A 290 -9.45 -11.20 2.77
CA VAL A 290 -8.76 -12.23 1.98
C VAL A 290 -8.16 -11.57 0.74
N ALA A 291 -6.83 -11.55 0.66
CA ALA A 291 -6.09 -10.83 -0.38
C ALA A 291 -6.49 -11.25 -1.80
N ASP A 292 -6.60 -12.55 -2.08
CA ASP A 292 -6.97 -13.05 -3.41
C ASP A 292 -8.40 -12.65 -3.82
N ARG A 293 -9.30 -12.50 -2.84
CA ARG A 293 -10.65 -12.00 -3.12
C ARG A 293 -10.69 -10.50 -3.38
N GLU A 294 -9.79 -9.73 -2.77
CA GLU A 294 -9.63 -8.32 -3.10
C GLU A 294 -9.09 -8.16 -4.52
N LEU A 295 -8.11 -8.99 -4.93
CA LEU A 295 -7.62 -9.03 -6.32
C LEU A 295 -8.75 -9.28 -7.31
N LEU A 296 -9.54 -10.34 -7.10
CA LEU A 296 -10.67 -10.65 -7.96
C LEU A 296 -11.74 -9.55 -7.95
N GLY A 297 -12.08 -8.99 -6.78
CA GLY A 297 -13.07 -7.93 -6.65
C GLY A 297 -12.65 -6.65 -7.37
N LEU A 298 -11.41 -6.22 -7.22
CA LEU A 298 -10.86 -5.04 -7.90
C LEU A 298 -10.64 -5.29 -9.39
N GLY A 299 -10.29 -6.52 -9.78
CA GLY A 299 -10.17 -6.92 -11.18
C GLY A 299 -11.50 -6.85 -11.91
N LEU A 300 -12.58 -7.36 -11.30
CA LEU A 300 -13.94 -7.20 -11.81
C LEU A 300 -14.36 -5.73 -11.86
N ALA A 301 -14.03 -4.95 -10.81
CA ALA A 301 -14.35 -3.53 -10.78
C ALA A 301 -13.71 -2.77 -11.96
N ASN A 302 -12.41 -2.98 -12.21
CA ASN A 302 -11.69 -2.34 -13.32
C ASN A 302 -12.12 -2.85 -14.70
N THR A 303 -12.50 -4.13 -14.81
CA THR A 303 -13.12 -4.66 -16.03
C THR A 303 -14.46 -3.94 -16.31
N GLY A 304 -15.29 -3.73 -15.27
CA GLY A 304 -16.50 -2.94 -15.39
C GLY A 304 -16.24 -1.50 -15.77
N ALA A 305 -15.20 -0.89 -15.20
CA ALA A 305 -14.79 0.47 -15.55
C ALA A 305 -14.51 0.55 -17.06
N ALA A 306 -13.69 -0.37 -17.59
CA ALA A 306 -13.37 -0.45 -19.01
C ALA A 306 -14.61 -0.63 -19.89
N LEU A 307 -15.53 -1.52 -19.50
CA LEU A 307 -16.78 -1.76 -20.24
C LEU A 307 -17.73 -0.55 -20.27
N THR A 308 -17.64 0.33 -19.27
CA THR A 308 -18.46 1.56 -19.19
C THR A 308 -17.72 2.81 -19.65
N GLY A 309 -16.58 2.67 -20.33
CA GLY A 309 -15.80 3.82 -20.82
C GLY A 309 -15.15 4.65 -19.70
N ALA A 310 -14.85 4.02 -18.56
CA ALA A 310 -14.32 4.68 -17.38
C ALA A 310 -12.82 4.43 -17.17
N SER A 311 -12.19 5.24 -16.31
CA SER A 311 -10.78 5.10 -15.91
C SER A 311 -10.56 4.04 -14.83
N PRO A 312 -9.31 3.62 -14.56
CA PRO A 312 -9.00 2.70 -13.47
C PRO A 312 -9.52 3.16 -12.10
N VAL A 313 -9.89 2.20 -11.25
CA VAL A 313 -10.47 2.41 -9.93
C VAL A 313 -9.81 1.55 -8.86
N CYS A 314 -9.86 2.04 -7.62
CA CYS A 314 -9.42 1.29 -6.45
C CYS A 314 -10.15 1.76 -5.17
N GLY A 315 -9.85 1.13 -4.04
CA GLY A 315 -10.38 1.54 -2.74
C GLY A 315 -9.73 2.84 -2.25
N GLY A 316 -10.54 3.87 -1.99
CA GLY A 316 -10.02 5.15 -1.48
C GLY A 316 -9.97 5.20 0.05
N PHE A 317 -8.85 5.62 0.65
CA PHE A 317 -8.66 5.67 2.11
C PHE A 317 -9.73 6.54 2.81
N SER A 318 -9.77 7.83 2.47
CA SER A 318 -10.67 8.81 3.11
C SER A 318 -12.15 8.38 2.97
N ARG A 319 -12.55 7.94 1.78
CA ARG A 319 -13.93 7.50 1.52
C ARG A 319 -14.29 6.21 2.23
N SER A 320 -13.40 5.22 2.28
CA SER A 320 -13.67 3.95 2.96
C SER A 320 -13.78 4.14 4.47
N VAL A 321 -12.98 5.06 5.05
CA VAL A 321 -13.12 5.47 6.45
C VAL A 321 -14.47 6.15 6.67
N VAL A 322 -14.86 7.10 5.81
CA VAL A 322 -16.17 7.77 5.89
C VAL A 322 -17.32 6.76 5.79
N ASN A 323 -17.26 5.84 4.83
CA ASN A 323 -18.24 4.77 4.65
C ASN A 323 -18.34 3.87 5.90
N PHE A 324 -17.19 3.47 6.44
CA PHE A 324 -17.10 2.67 7.66
C PHE A 324 -17.72 3.38 8.88
N GLU A 325 -17.42 4.65 9.06
CA GLU A 325 -17.89 5.48 10.19
C GLU A 325 -19.35 5.91 10.04
N ALA A 326 -19.84 6.08 8.81
CA ALA A 326 -21.25 6.35 8.52
C ALA A 326 -22.15 5.13 8.81
N GLY A 327 -21.56 3.98 9.13
CA GLY A 327 -22.28 2.81 9.59
C GLY A 327 -22.39 1.69 8.57
N ALA A 328 -21.62 1.71 7.47
CA ALA A 328 -21.61 0.61 6.51
C ALA A 328 -21.30 -0.72 7.21
N ARG A 329 -22.12 -1.71 6.90
CA ARG A 329 -22.02 -3.08 7.44
C ARG A 329 -21.76 -4.10 6.36
N THR A 330 -22.15 -3.83 5.11
CA THR A 330 -21.90 -4.69 3.96
C THR A 330 -21.53 -3.90 2.71
N GLN A 331 -21.10 -4.64 1.69
CA GLN A 331 -20.81 -4.10 0.36
C GLN A 331 -22.02 -3.42 -0.30
N LEU A 332 -23.24 -3.61 0.23
CA LEU A 332 -24.44 -2.93 -0.26
C LEU A 332 -24.31 -1.41 -0.18
N ALA A 333 -23.56 -0.87 0.79
CA ALA A 333 -23.29 0.58 0.85
C ALA A 333 -22.63 1.10 -0.45
N GLY A 334 -21.74 0.31 -1.05
CA GLY A 334 -21.12 0.63 -2.35
C GLY A 334 -22.12 0.58 -3.51
N VAL A 335 -23.07 -0.37 -3.49
CA VAL A 335 -24.16 -0.46 -4.47
C VAL A 335 -25.10 0.74 -4.36
N VAL A 336 -25.48 1.13 -3.14
CA VAL A 336 -26.29 2.34 -2.89
C VAL A 336 -25.56 3.58 -3.41
N THR A 337 -24.25 3.67 -3.17
CA THR A 337 -23.41 4.77 -3.69
C THR A 337 -23.49 4.83 -5.22
N ALA A 338 -23.33 3.70 -5.90
CA ALA A 338 -23.41 3.62 -7.37
C ALA A 338 -24.79 4.05 -7.90
N VAL A 339 -25.89 3.65 -7.24
CA VAL A 339 -27.24 4.07 -7.61
C VAL A 339 -27.41 5.59 -7.47
N MET A 340 -26.95 6.17 -6.34
CA MET A 340 -27.04 7.63 -6.12
C MET A 340 -26.24 8.42 -7.16
N ILE A 341 -25.09 7.91 -7.57
CA ILE A 341 -24.28 8.52 -8.63
C ILE A 341 -24.96 8.38 -9.99
N GLY A 342 -25.56 7.22 -10.29
CA GLY A 342 -26.36 7.05 -11.51
C GLY A 342 -27.55 8.01 -11.58
N LEU A 343 -28.26 8.24 -10.46
CA LEU A 343 -29.32 9.24 -10.38
C LEU A 343 -28.79 10.66 -10.59
N THR A 344 -27.60 10.96 -10.04
CA THR A 344 -26.92 12.25 -10.25
C THR A 344 -26.55 12.44 -11.73
N ALA A 345 -26.01 11.42 -12.39
CA ALA A 345 -25.64 11.43 -13.81
C ALA A 345 -26.86 11.68 -14.73
N LEU A 346 -28.02 11.13 -14.36
CA LEU A 346 -29.27 11.26 -15.11
C LEU A 346 -29.98 12.60 -14.89
N LEU A 347 -29.98 13.11 -13.65
CA LEU A 347 -30.87 14.21 -13.24
C LEU A 347 -30.14 15.51 -12.93
N LEU A 348 -28.91 15.45 -12.41
CA LEU A 348 -28.23 16.57 -11.75
C LEU A 348 -26.97 17.06 -12.48
N THR A 349 -26.48 16.35 -13.50
CA THR A 349 -25.32 16.78 -14.31
C THR A 349 -25.39 18.21 -14.86
N PRO A 350 -26.55 18.75 -15.28
CA PRO A 350 -26.66 20.14 -15.75
C PRO A 350 -26.36 21.17 -14.67
N LEU A 351 -26.58 20.81 -13.40
CA LEU A 351 -26.30 21.69 -12.27
C LEU A 351 -24.80 21.89 -12.04
N PHE A 352 -23.94 21.13 -12.71
CA PHE A 352 -22.49 21.24 -12.62
C PHE A 352 -21.86 22.01 -13.80
N HIS A 353 -22.65 22.55 -14.73
CA HIS A 353 -22.11 23.27 -15.89
C HIS A 353 -21.20 24.44 -15.47
N ASP A 354 -21.70 25.28 -14.56
CA ASP A 354 -20.99 26.46 -14.06
C ASP A 354 -20.07 26.13 -12.86
N LEU A 355 -19.80 24.84 -12.62
CA LEU A 355 -18.94 24.40 -11.52
C LEU A 355 -17.51 24.90 -11.76
N PRO A 356 -16.91 25.69 -10.86
CA PRO A 356 -15.58 26.23 -11.08
C PRO A 356 -14.50 25.16 -10.90
N VAL A 357 -13.57 25.07 -11.85
CA VAL A 357 -12.46 24.11 -11.82
C VAL A 357 -11.59 24.30 -10.57
N ALA A 358 -11.44 25.55 -10.10
CA ALA A 358 -10.71 25.87 -8.87
C ALA A 358 -11.29 25.21 -7.61
N VAL A 359 -12.61 24.99 -7.55
CA VAL A 359 -13.26 24.30 -6.41
C VAL A 359 -12.91 22.82 -6.42
N LEU A 360 -12.85 22.20 -7.60
CA LEU A 360 -12.43 20.82 -7.74
C LEU A 360 -10.95 20.65 -7.38
N ALA A 361 -10.09 21.59 -7.81
CA ALA A 361 -8.69 21.63 -7.40
C ALA A 361 -8.55 21.74 -5.87
N ALA A 362 -9.34 22.60 -5.22
CA ALA A 362 -9.38 22.73 -3.77
C ALA A 362 -9.77 21.41 -3.07
N ILE A 363 -10.74 20.67 -3.62
CA ILE A 363 -11.14 19.36 -3.10
C ILE A 363 -9.99 18.35 -3.19
N VAL A 364 -9.23 18.33 -4.29
CA VAL A 364 -8.05 17.46 -4.43
C VAL A 364 -6.98 17.85 -3.42
N VAL A 365 -6.64 19.15 -3.33
CA VAL A 365 -5.65 19.68 -2.37
C VAL A 365 -5.97 19.21 -0.95
N VAL A 366 -7.20 19.44 -0.48
CA VAL A 366 -7.59 19.07 0.88
C VAL A 366 -7.60 17.56 1.07
N SER A 367 -8.10 16.80 0.11
CA SER A 367 -8.15 15.33 0.21
C SER A 367 -6.75 14.72 0.34
N VAL A 368 -5.78 15.24 -0.42
CA VAL A 368 -4.41 14.73 -0.45
C VAL A 368 -3.60 15.09 0.80
N THR A 369 -3.96 16.16 1.52
CA THR A 369 -3.29 16.47 2.80
C THR A 369 -3.36 15.32 3.81
N THR A 370 -4.37 14.46 3.71
CA THR A 370 -4.54 13.29 4.58
C THR A 370 -3.63 12.11 4.22
N LEU A 371 -2.96 12.16 3.06
CA LEU A 371 -2.04 11.12 2.59
C LEU A 371 -0.62 11.28 3.14
N PHE A 372 -0.25 12.48 3.63
CA PHE A 372 1.08 12.71 4.18
C PHE A 372 1.29 11.93 5.50
N ASP A 373 2.29 11.07 5.51
CA ASP A 373 2.71 10.26 6.65
C ASP A 373 4.15 10.59 7.05
N LEU A 374 4.30 11.70 7.76
CA LEU A 374 5.59 12.11 8.35
C LEU A 374 5.94 11.31 9.61
N HIS A 375 4.96 10.60 10.18
CA HIS A 375 5.18 9.79 11.36
C HIS A 375 6.07 8.59 11.03
N THR A 376 5.77 7.85 9.96
CA THR A 376 6.57 6.72 9.50
C THR A 376 7.99 7.13 9.15
N LEU A 377 8.18 8.27 8.48
CA LEU A 377 9.52 8.81 8.19
C LEU A 377 10.34 8.99 9.47
N ARG A 378 9.78 9.64 10.50
CA ARG A 378 10.46 9.86 11.78
C ARG A 378 10.73 8.56 12.54
N LEU A 379 9.78 7.63 12.50
CA LEU A 379 9.90 6.32 13.14
C LEU A 379 11.03 5.49 12.51
N CYS A 380 11.02 5.36 11.17
CA CYS A 380 12.05 4.65 10.43
C CYS A 380 13.43 5.25 10.70
N TRP A 381 13.57 6.57 10.66
CA TRP A 381 14.87 7.22 10.89
C TRP A 381 15.46 6.95 12.29
N ARG A 382 14.60 6.81 13.30
CA ARG A 382 15.00 6.53 14.68
C ARG A 382 15.23 5.04 14.96
N TYR A 383 14.44 4.17 14.34
CA TYR A 383 14.42 2.74 14.65
C TYR A 383 15.30 1.91 13.69
N ASN A 384 15.16 2.10 12.38
CA ASN A 384 15.84 1.30 11.38
C ASN A 384 16.25 2.14 10.16
N ARG A 385 17.54 2.46 10.06
CA ARG A 385 18.10 3.28 8.97
C ARG A 385 17.93 2.65 7.58
N ALA A 386 17.89 1.33 7.48
CA ALA A 386 17.65 0.65 6.20
C ALA A 386 16.23 0.94 5.68
N ASP A 387 15.23 0.89 6.56
CA ASP A 387 13.85 1.22 6.21
C ASP A 387 13.70 2.71 5.88
N ALA A 388 14.44 3.57 6.59
CA ALA A 388 14.49 5.00 6.28
C ALA A 388 15.09 5.27 4.90
N LEU A 389 16.18 4.58 4.53
CA LEU A 389 16.79 4.65 3.21
C LEU A 389 15.81 4.18 2.12
N ALA A 390 15.10 3.07 2.34
CA ALA A 390 14.10 2.58 1.39
C ALA A 390 12.99 3.60 1.14
N LEU A 391 12.49 4.22 2.21
CA LEU A 391 11.47 5.26 2.14
C LEU A 391 11.98 6.50 1.39
N THR A 392 13.15 7.03 1.75
CA THR A 392 13.69 8.25 1.11
C THR A 392 14.11 8.02 -0.33
N ALA A 393 14.67 6.86 -0.66
CA ALA A 393 15.00 6.49 -2.03
C ALA A 393 13.75 6.36 -2.90
N THR A 394 12.69 5.72 -2.39
CA THR A 394 11.39 5.64 -3.06
C THR A 394 10.82 7.04 -3.30
N PHE A 395 10.82 7.89 -2.26
CA PHE A 395 10.33 9.26 -2.35
C PHE A 395 11.10 10.07 -3.40
N ALA A 396 12.42 10.01 -3.38
CA ALA A 396 13.27 10.72 -4.33
C ALA A 396 13.09 10.22 -5.77
N ALA A 397 13.01 8.91 -5.98
CA ALA A 397 12.79 8.31 -7.28
C ALA A 397 11.44 8.71 -7.90
N VAL A 398 10.37 8.79 -7.09
CA VAL A 398 9.06 9.29 -7.57
C VAL A 398 9.16 10.74 -8.04
N LEU A 399 9.89 11.59 -7.32
CA LEU A 399 10.02 13.00 -7.70
C LEU A 399 10.92 13.21 -8.92
N ALA A 400 11.95 12.38 -9.10
CA ALA A 400 12.91 12.52 -10.18
C ALA A 400 12.44 11.88 -11.48
N GLU A 401 11.98 10.62 -11.42
CA GLU A 401 11.69 9.79 -12.60
C GLU A 401 10.20 9.45 -12.73
N GLY A 402 9.38 9.88 -11.76
CA GLY A 402 7.95 9.61 -11.74
C GLY A 402 7.57 8.33 -10.99
N VAL A 403 6.26 8.11 -10.93
CA VAL A 403 5.65 7.11 -10.04
C VAL A 403 6.09 5.67 -10.34
N GLU A 404 6.15 5.28 -11.62
CA GLU A 404 6.50 3.92 -12.02
C GLU A 404 7.91 3.53 -11.55
N ALA A 405 8.91 4.37 -11.87
CA ALA A 405 10.29 4.19 -11.45
C ALA A 405 10.42 4.17 -9.92
N GLY A 406 9.71 5.05 -9.22
CA GLY A 406 9.70 5.09 -7.76
C GLY A 406 9.25 3.79 -7.10
N ILE A 407 8.18 3.17 -7.61
CA ILE A 407 7.69 1.88 -7.10
C ILE A 407 8.70 0.77 -7.38
N LEU A 408 9.25 0.72 -8.60
CA LEU A 408 10.25 -0.29 -8.97
C LEU A 408 11.48 -0.20 -8.05
N VAL A 409 12.01 1.01 -7.86
CA VAL A 409 13.13 1.27 -6.94
C VAL A 409 12.78 0.83 -5.53
N GLY A 410 11.59 1.17 -5.03
CA GLY A 410 11.14 0.78 -3.70
C GLY A 410 11.06 -0.73 -3.50
N VAL A 411 10.48 -1.46 -4.46
CA VAL A 411 10.36 -2.93 -4.40
C VAL A 411 11.73 -3.59 -4.46
N VAL A 412 12.58 -3.20 -5.43
CA VAL A 412 13.92 -3.76 -5.60
C VAL A 412 14.77 -3.49 -4.36
N LEU A 413 14.75 -2.26 -3.84
CA LEU A 413 15.51 -1.90 -2.66
C LEU A 413 15.01 -2.63 -1.41
N SER A 414 13.69 -2.79 -1.24
CA SER A 414 13.13 -3.57 -0.14
C SER A 414 13.56 -5.05 -0.21
N ALA A 415 13.57 -5.64 -1.40
CA ALA A 415 14.04 -7.01 -1.61
C ALA A 415 15.54 -7.14 -1.35
N MET A 416 16.37 -6.21 -1.85
CA MET A 416 17.81 -6.18 -1.60
C MET A 416 18.14 -6.00 -0.12
N LEU A 417 17.44 -5.11 0.58
CA LEU A 417 17.66 -4.90 2.02
C LEU A 417 17.24 -6.10 2.85
N PHE A 418 16.18 -6.82 2.43
CA PHE A 418 15.79 -8.09 3.04
C PHE A 418 16.89 -9.13 2.87
N LEU A 419 17.34 -9.36 1.62
CA LEU A 419 18.42 -10.31 1.32
C LEU A 419 19.72 -9.95 2.05
N TRP A 420 20.08 -8.67 2.09
CA TRP A 420 21.28 -8.21 2.80
C TRP A 420 21.18 -8.51 4.31
N ARG A 421 20.01 -8.26 4.93
CA ARG A 421 19.80 -8.53 6.36
C ARG A 421 19.89 -10.01 6.68
N THR A 422 19.29 -10.86 5.86
CA THR A 422 19.26 -12.32 6.09
C THR A 422 20.56 -13.01 5.67
N SER A 423 21.40 -12.36 4.85
CA SER A 423 22.73 -12.87 4.45
C SER A 423 23.77 -12.81 5.57
N ARG A 424 23.55 -11.98 6.59
CA ARG A 424 24.41 -11.85 7.78
C ARG A 424 23.68 -12.39 9.00
N PRO A 425 23.73 -13.71 9.24
CA PRO A 425 22.95 -14.32 10.30
C PRO A 425 23.49 -13.82 11.64
N HIS A 426 22.59 -13.44 12.54
CA HIS A 426 23.00 -13.15 13.91
C HIS A 426 23.33 -14.47 14.60
N THR A 427 24.57 -14.60 15.08
CA THR A 427 25.00 -15.72 15.91
C THR A 427 25.46 -15.22 17.27
N ALA A 428 25.38 -16.08 18.28
CA ALA A 428 25.82 -15.75 19.61
C ALA A 428 26.49 -16.95 20.27
N VAL A 429 27.71 -16.78 20.76
CA VAL A 429 28.28 -17.69 21.75
C VAL A 429 27.48 -17.53 23.04
N VAL A 430 27.03 -18.64 23.61
CA VAL A 430 26.17 -18.63 24.81
C VAL A 430 26.81 -19.38 25.96
N GLY A 431 26.53 -18.91 27.17
CA GLY A 431 26.88 -19.59 28.42
C GLY A 431 25.65 -19.79 29.31
N ARG A 432 25.80 -20.61 30.35
CA ARG A 432 24.75 -20.93 31.32
C ARG A 432 24.57 -19.80 32.33
N VAL A 433 23.33 -19.38 32.57
CA VAL A 433 23.02 -18.35 33.57
C VAL A 433 22.93 -19.01 34.95
N GLY A 434 23.96 -18.80 35.78
CA GLY A 434 24.06 -19.41 37.12
C GLY A 434 23.81 -20.93 37.08
N ASP A 435 22.99 -21.41 38.02
CA ASP A 435 22.58 -22.82 38.12
C ASP A 435 21.23 -23.12 37.43
N THR A 436 20.87 -22.31 36.43
CA THR A 436 19.65 -22.53 35.64
C THR A 436 19.93 -23.34 34.37
N GLU A 437 18.87 -23.78 33.70
CA GLU A 437 18.94 -24.41 32.38
C GLU A 437 18.94 -23.37 31.22
N HIS A 438 19.11 -22.08 31.52
CA HIS A 438 19.02 -21.02 30.53
C HIS A 438 20.39 -20.62 29.98
N PHE A 439 20.46 -20.50 28.65
CA PHE A 439 21.64 -20.07 27.92
C PHE A 439 21.46 -18.66 27.33
N ARG A 440 22.44 -17.78 27.57
CA ARG A 440 22.41 -16.39 27.14
C ARG A 440 23.75 -15.96 26.56
N ASN A 441 23.69 -14.93 25.70
CA ASN A 441 24.84 -14.39 25.00
C ASN A 441 25.89 -13.85 26.00
N VAL A 442 27.13 -14.34 25.88
CA VAL A 442 28.26 -13.98 26.74
C VAL A 442 28.57 -12.47 26.74
N ALA A 443 28.31 -11.78 25.64
CA ALA A 443 28.54 -10.34 25.51
C ALA A 443 27.47 -9.47 26.20
N ARG A 444 26.37 -10.07 26.68
CA ARG A 444 25.22 -9.33 27.24
C ARG A 444 24.87 -9.71 28.67
N HIS A 445 25.26 -10.89 29.13
CA HIS A 445 24.88 -11.43 30.44
C HIS A 445 26.08 -12.08 31.12
N ALA A 446 26.13 -12.01 32.45
CA ALA A 446 27.05 -12.83 33.23
C ALA A 446 26.63 -14.29 33.15
N VAL A 447 27.46 -15.11 32.53
CA VAL A 447 27.18 -16.53 32.25
C VAL A 447 28.44 -17.37 32.46
N THR A 448 28.25 -18.66 32.73
CA THR A 448 29.32 -19.65 32.84
C THR A 448 29.53 -20.32 31.49
N THR A 449 30.76 -20.33 30.99
CA THR A 449 31.19 -21.01 29.76
C THR A 449 32.12 -22.16 30.11
N TYR A 450 32.27 -23.13 29.22
CA TYR A 450 33.05 -24.33 29.47
C TYR A 450 34.25 -24.38 28.51
N PRO A 451 35.50 -24.43 29.01
CA PRO A 451 36.69 -24.40 28.16
C PRO A 451 36.75 -25.47 27.05
N GLY A 452 36.18 -26.65 27.30
CA GLY A 452 36.11 -27.75 26.34
C GLY A 452 34.93 -27.72 25.36
N LEU A 453 33.97 -26.80 25.55
CA LEU A 453 32.68 -26.81 24.86
C LEU A 453 32.26 -25.40 24.41
N LEU A 454 32.21 -25.21 23.09
CA LEU A 454 31.68 -24.01 22.47
C LEU A 454 30.20 -24.19 22.11
N ALA A 455 29.31 -23.48 22.80
CA ALA A 455 27.89 -23.45 22.46
C ALA A 455 27.56 -22.19 21.65
N MET A 456 27.15 -22.36 20.40
CA MET A 456 26.81 -21.25 19.50
C MET A 456 25.34 -21.33 19.09
N ARG A 457 24.58 -20.26 19.36
CA ARG A 457 23.18 -20.12 18.95
C ARG A 457 23.08 -19.40 17.62
N ILE A 458 22.31 -19.99 16.71
CA ILE A 458 21.97 -19.42 15.42
C ILE A 458 20.58 -18.78 15.55
N ASP A 459 20.45 -17.48 15.24
CA ASP A 459 19.19 -16.73 15.34
C ASP A 459 18.49 -16.54 13.97
N GLU A 460 18.80 -17.39 12.96
CA GLU A 460 18.27 -17.30 11.59
C GLU A 460 18.15 -18.68 10.92
N SER A 461 17.38 -18.80 9.82
CA SER A 461 17.39 -19.98 8.95
C SER A 461 18.67 -20.04 8.11
N LEU A 462 19.11 -21.23 7.71
CA LEU A 462 20.35 -21.41 6.95
C LEU A 462 20.04 -21.66 5.47
N TYR A 463 20.69 -20.91 4.60
CA TYR A 463 20.53 -21.04 3.16
C TYR A 463 21.78 -20.50 2.43
N TYR A 464 21.82 -20.62 1.10
CA TYR A 464 22.99 -20.29 0.28
C TYR A 464 23.62 -18.92 0.56
N ALA A 465 22.84 -17.90 0.96
CA ALA A 465 23.36 -16.55 1.15
C ALA A 465 24.04 -16.32 2.51
N ASN A 466 23.85 -17.21 3.50
CA ASN A 466 24.34 -17.00 4.86
C ASN A 466 25.12 -18.18 5.46
N ALA A 467 25.10 -19.35 4.82
CA ALA A 467 25.81 -20.54 5.31
C ALA A 467 27.32 -20.33 5.45
N GLN A 468 27.96 -19.71 4.44
CA GLN A 468 29.39 -19.39 4.49
C GLN A 468 29.73 -18.45 5.65
N ALA A 469 28.89 -17.44 5.90
CA ALA A 469 29.11 -16.51 6.99
C ALA A 469 29.01 -17.20 8.36
N LEU A 470 28.16 -18.22 8.51
CA LEU A 470 28.11 -19.05 9.72
C LEU A 470 29.39 -19.88 9.88
N GLU A 471 29.84 -20.54 8.80
CA GLU A 471 31.07 -21.32 8.78
C GLU A 471 32.27 -20.49 9.22
N ASP A 472 32.48 -19.32 8.58
CA ASP A 472 33.59 -18.41 8.91
C ASP A 472 33.54 -17.97 10.38
N LEU A 473 32.35 -17.64 10.90
CA LEU A 473 32.16 -17.21 12.29
C LEU A 473 32.43 -18.35 13.28
N LEU A 474 32.01 -19.57 12.96
CA LEU A 474 32.20 -20.72 13.83
C LEU A 474 33.66 -21.14 13.86
N LEU A 475 34.31 -21.24 12.71
CA LEU A 475 35.72 -21.58 12.61
C LEU A 475 36.60 -20.54 13.30
N SER A 476 36.28 -19.24 13.14
CA SER A 476 36.96 -18.17 13.89
C SER A 476 36.78 -18.32 15.40
N ALA A 477 35.56 -18.61 15.86
CA ALA A 477 35.28 -18.80 17.30
C ALA A 477 35.98 -20.05 17.88
N VAL A 478 36.14 -21.11 17.08
CA VAL A 478 36.91 -22.31 17.45
C VAL A 478 38.40 -21.99 17.51
N ALA A 479 38.93 -21.25 16.54
CA ALA A 479 40.34 -20.84 16.50
C ALA A 479 40.73 -19.97 17.70
N ASP A 480 39.81 -19.13 18.21
CA ASP A 480 40.01 -18.31 19.41
C ASP A 480 40.03 -19.14 20.72
N CYS A 481 39.66 -20.42 20.68
CA CYS A 481 39.49 -21.27 21.86
C CYS A 481 40.34 -22.56 21.80
N GLU A 482 41.60 -22.49 22.24
CA GLU A 482 42.58 -23.59 22.16
C GLU A 482 42.16 -24.92 22.82
N ARG A 483 41.23 -24.89 23.79
CA ARG A 483 40.79 -26.08 24.55
C ARG A 483 39.50 -26.71 24.03
N VAL A 484 38.86 -26.13 23.02
CA VAL A 484 37.56 -26.62 22.53
C VAL A 484 37.72 -27.99 21.87
N ARG A 485 36.92 -28.94 22.33
CA ARG A 485 36.78 -30.29 21.74
C ARG A 485 35.39 -30.55 21.18
N HIS A 486 34.41 -29.80 21.67
CA HIS A 486 33.02 -29.94 21.29
C HIS A 486 32.44 -28.59 20.86
N VAL A 487 31.72 -28.59 19.74
CA VAL A 487 30.91 -27.46 19.31
C VAL A 487 29.45 -27.88 19.29
N VAL A 488 28.58 -27.13 19.94
CA VAL A 488 27.13 -27.33 19.91
C VAL A 488 26.49 -26.18 19.15
N LEU A 489 25.95 -26.46 17.96
CA LEU A 489 25.10 -25.55 17.23
C LEU A 489 23.66 -25.64 17.76
N ILE A 490 23.17 -24.56 18.32
CA ILE A 490 21.81 -24.46 18.86
C ILE A 490 20.89 -23.93 17.76
N CYS A 491 20.00 -24.80 17.30
CA CYS A 491 19.16 -24.62 16.12
C CYS A 491 17.73 -24.15 16.44
N SER A 492 17.46 -23.63 17.64
CA SER A 492 16.09 -23.25 18.03
C SER A 492 15.45 -22.17 17.15
N ALA A 493 16.23 -21.32 16.47
CA ALA A 493 15.70 -20.37 15.49
C ALA A 493 15.80 -20.85 14.03
N VAL A 494 16.50 -21.95 13.76
CA VAL A 494 16.67 -22.49 12.40
C VAL A 494 15.35 -23.15 11.98
N ASN A 495 14.61 -22.49 11.09
CA ASN A 495 13.33 -23.01 10.59
C ASN A 495 13.48 -23.80 9.29
N PHE A 496 14.59 -23.60 8.59
CA PHE A 496 14.84 -24.13 7.25
C PHE A 496 16.35 -24.22 7.01
N ILE A 497 16.76 -25.26 6.29
CA ILE A 497 18.12 -25.50 5.78
C ILE A 497 17.97 -25.85 4.30
N ASP A 498 18.52 -25.04 3.39
CA ASP A 498 18.55 -25.39 1.97
C ASP A 498 19.70 -26.36 1.63
N THR A 499 19.75 -26.82 0.39
CA THR A 499 20.77 -27.78 -0.06
C THR A 499 22.18 -27.22 0.02
N SER A 500 22.39 -25.95 -0.34
CA SER A 500 23.72 -25.32 -0.26
C SER A 500 24.20 -25.18 1.19
N ALA A 501 23.32 -24.79 2.10
CA ALA A 501 23.63 -24.73 3.52
C ALA A 501 23.88 -26.10 4.13
N LEU A 502 23.17 -27.14 3.66
CA LEU A 502 23.44 -28.52 4.04
C LEU A 502 24.86 -28.94 3.63
N GLU A 503 25.26 -28.66 2.39
CA GLU A 503 26.62 -28.93 1.90
C GLU A 503 27.68 -28.19 2.73
N THR A 504 27.45 -26.91 3.06
CA THR A 504 28.33 -26.15 3.96
C THR A 504 28.42 -26.79 5.34
N LEU A 505 27.30 -27.20 5.94
CA LEU A 505 27.31 -27.89 7.24
C LEU A 505 28.05 -29.23 7.19
N GLU A 506 27.93 -29.95 6.08
CA GLU A 506 28.64 -31.20 5.85
C GLU A 506 30.15 -31.00 5.71
N ASN A 507 30.59 -29.95 5.02
CA ASN A 507 32.01 -29.58 4.95
C ASN A 507 32.54 -29.13 6.31
N LEU A 508 31.76 -28.32 7.04
CA LEU A 508 32.10 -27.86 8.38
C LEU A 508 32.30 -29.01 9.37
N VAL A 509 31.49 -30.08 9.26
CA VAL A 509 31.68 -31.30 10.05
C VAL A 509 33.06 -31.91 9.83
N ASP A 510 33.51 -31.97 8.57
CA ASP A 510 34.80 -32.56 8.22
C ASP A 510 35.97 -31.65 8.62
N GLU A 511 35.87 -30.33 8.38
CA GLU A 511 36.90 -29.36 8.79
C GLU A 511 37.10 -29.33 10.32
N LEU A 512 36.00 -29.35 11.09
CA LEU A 512 36.08 -29.44 12.54
C LEU A 512 36.71 -30.77 12.99
N ARG A 513 36.37 -31.88 12.34
CA ARG A 513 36.94 -33.19 12.67
C ARG A 513 38.44 -33.22 12.42
N ASP A 514 38.90 -32.67 11.31
CA ASP A 514 40.32 -32.57 10.98
C ASP A 514 41.08 -31.70 12.01
N GLY A 515 40.39 -30.72 12.59
CA GLY A 515 40.85 -29.93 13.74
C GLY A 515 40.73 -30.62 15.11
N GLY A 516 40.24 -31.86 15.19
CA GLY A 516 40.03 -32.59 16.45
C GLY A 516 38.82 -32.14 17.27
N VAL A 517 37.89 -31.41 16.65
CA VAL A 517 36.67 -30.86 17.27
C VAL A 517 35.44 -31.61 16.76
N THR A 518 34.56 -32.01 17.66
CA THR A 518 33.31 -32.71 17.30
C THR A 518 32.13 -31.74 17.23
N LEU A 519 31.42 -31.73 16.11
CA LEU A 519 30.18 -30.96 15.96
C LEU A 519 28.97 -31.71 16.54
N HIS A 520 28.10 -30.98 17.22
CA HIS A 520 26.83 -31.45 17.77
C HIS A 520 25.73 -30.45 17.42
N LEU A 521 24.49 -30.93 17.34
CA LEU A 521 23.31 -30.07 17.18
C LEU A 521 22.45 -30.11 18.43
N ALA A 522 21.75 -29.02 18.74
CA ALA A 522 20.74 -28.96 19.79
C ALA A 522 19.48 -28.25 19.29
N GLU A 523 18.31 -28.63 19.80
CA GLU A 523 17.03 -27.93 19.57
C GLU A 523 16.63 -27.86 18.08
N VAL A 524 16.93 -28.90 17.30
CA VAL A 524 16.52 -29.01 15.89
C VAL A 524 15.00 -29.20 15.81
N LYS A 525 14.32 -28.37 15.03
CA LYS A 525 12.86 -28.46 14.83
C LYS A 525 12.48 -29.66 13.98
N GLY A 526 11.32 -30.26 14.26
CA GLY A 526 10.78 -31.43 13.54
C GLY A 526 10.89 -31.35 12.01
N PRO A 527 10.35 -30.32 11.34
CA PRO A 527 10.43 -30.22 9.88
C PRO A 527 11.87 -30.15 9.33
N VAL A 528 12.83 -29.61 10.10
CA VAL A 528 14.24 -29.59 9.73
C VAL A 528 14.85 -30.97 9.95
N MET A 529 14.56 -31.60 11.09
CA MET A 529 15.03 -32.95 11.42
C MET A 529 14.54 -33.99 10.41
N ASP A 530 13.26 -33.92 10.00
CA ASP A 530 12.66 -34.79 8.96
C ASP A 530 13.41 -34.68 7.61
N GLY A 531 14.05 -33.53 7.35
CA GLY A 531 14.93 -33.32 6.20
C GLY A 531 16.31 -33.93 6.42
N LEU A 532 16.91 -33.68 7.59
CA LEU A 532 18.25 -34.16 7.94
C LEU A 532 18.33 -35.69 8.08
N GLU A 533 17.26 -36.37 8.50
CA GLU A 533 17.21 -37.84 8.59
C GLU A 533 17.25 -38.54 7.23
N LYS A 534 16.97 -37.82 6.14
CA LYS A 534 16.98 -38.36 4.77
C LYS A 534 18.34 -38.26 4.10
N VAL A 535 19.33 -37.63 4.75
CA VAL A 535 20.63 -37.31 4.19
C VAL A 535 21.76 -37.74 5.13
N SER A 536 22.99 -37.74 4.61
CA SER A 536 24.17 -38.26 5.30
C SER A 536 24.68 -37.39 6.45
N LEU A 537 24.21 -36.15 6.64
CA LEU A 537 24.75 -35.23 7.65
C LEU A 537 24.84 -35.86 9.05
N LEU A 538 23.80 -36.56 9.50
CA LEU A 538 23.77 -37.18 10.83
C LEU A 538 24.76 -38.35 10.97
N GLU A 539 25.00 -39.07 9.87
CA GLU A 539 25.99 -40.15 9.82
C GLU A 539 27.41 -39.57 9.79
N ARG A 540 27.62 -38.54 8.95
CA ARG A 540 28.88 -37.78 8.89
C ARG A 540 29.20 -37.17 10.24
N MET A 541 28.24 -36.62 10.97
CA MET A 541 28.50 -35.96 12.25
C MET A 541 29.07 -36.88 13.34
N ARG A 542 28.99 -38.22 13.21
CA ARG A 542 29.47 -39.16 14.25
C ARG A 542 30.97 -38.96 14.59
N PRO A 543 31.37 -38.95 15.87
CA PRO A 543 30.60 -39.34 17.08
C PRO A 543 29.66 -38.26 17.64
N GLY A 544 29.50 -37.13 16.96
CA GLY A 544 28.57 -36.08 17.30
C GLY A 544 27.11 -36.54 17.40
N ARG A 545 26.30 -35.75 18.11
CA ARG A 545 24.92 -36.10 18.51
C ARG A 545 23.98 -34.92 18.33
N VAL A 546 22.70 -35.22 18.15
CA VAL A 546 21.60 -34.25 18.22
C VAL A 546 20.97 -34.34 19.60
N PHE A 547 20.91 -33.23 20.32
CA PHE A 547 20.31 -33.12 21.66
C PHE A 547 18.94 -32.43 21.59
N LEU A 548 18.01 -32.82 22.46
CA LEU A 548 16.69 -32.18 22.52
C LEU A 548 16.77 -30.77 23.10
N SER A 549 17.70 -30.55 24.04
CA SER A 549 17.94 -29.24 24.64
C SER A 549 19.43 -28.89 24.69
N THR A 550 19.71 -27.59 24.72
CA THR A 550 21.08 -27.09 24.97
C THR A 550 21.60 -27.56 26.34
N HIS A 551 20.74 -27.70 27.33
CA HIS A 551 21.12 -28.15 28.67
C HIS A 551 21.62 -29.60 28.67
N GLU A 552 20.91 -30.50 28.00
CA GLU A 552 21.33 -31.89 27.82
C GLU A 552 22.68 -32.00 27.12
N ALA A 553 22.91 -31.17 26.10
CA ALA A 553 24.18 -31.13 25.39
C ALA A 553 25.33 -30.75 26.33
N VAL A 554 25.15 -29.71 27.14
CA VAL A 554 26.17 -29.26 28.11
C VAL A 554 26.40 -30.30 29.20
N GLN A 555 25.35 -30.90 29.76
CA GLN A 555 25.52 -31.95 30.78
C GLN A 555 26.30 -33.17 30.24
N ALA A 556 26.11 -33.52 28.97
CA ALA A 556 26.76 -34.66 28.36
C ALA A 556 28.21 -34.40 27.92
N LEU A 557 28.56 -33.14 27.63
CA LEU A 557 29.82 -32.78 26.96
C LEU A 557 30.77 -31.95 27.84
N ALA A 558 30.29 -31.27 28.88
CA ALA A 558 31.14 -30.51 29.78
C ALA A 558 31.96 -31.44 30.70
N GLU A 559 33.26 -31.18 30.85
CA GLU A 559 34.13 -31.98 31.73
C GLU A 559 33.83 -31.70 33.21
N PRO A 560 33.85 -32.73 34.10
CA PRO A 560 33.64 -32.53 35.53
C PRO A 560 34.76 -31.67 36.15
N GLY A 561 34.41 -30.48 36.65
CA GLY A 561 35.33 -29.60 37.39
C GLY A 561 35.64 -28.25 36.72
N ASP A 562 35.13 -27.98 35.51
CA ASP A 562 35.22 -26.67 34.87
C ASP A 562 33.91 -25.86 35.10
N PRO A 563 33.97 -24.86 35.99
CA PRO A 563 33.40 -23.55 35.70
C PRO A 563 34.44 -22.43 35.61
#